data_AF-A0A1V2ATJ3-F1
#
_entry.id   AF-A0A1V2ATJ3-F1
#
_cell.length_a   1.000
_cell.length_b   1.000
_cell.length_c   1.000
_cell.angle_alpha   90.00
_cell.angle_beta   90.00
_cell.angle_gamma   90.00
#
_symmetry.space_group_name_H-M   'P 1'
#
loop_
_entity.id
_entity.type
_entity.pdbx_description
1 polymer ?
#
loop_
_entity_poly.entity_id
_entity_poly.type
_entity_poly.pdbx_seq_one_letter_code
_entity_poly.pdbx_strand_id
1 'polypeptide(L)'
;TLIVQSSSATIGILQELFGQGAIDLQAALPVLFGDNIGTTITAVLAAIGTSIAARRAALVHVIFNIIGTIIFTILLIPFTSLIQYFQTSLNLNPEMTIAFAHGTFNVTNTIIQFPFIAV
;
A
#
# COMPACT_ATOMS: atom_id res chain seq x y z
N THR A 1 -8.13 1.57 -9.35
CA THR A 1 -9.12 0.79 -8.57
C THR A 1 -10.58 0.98 -8.97
N LEU A 2 -11.09 2.18 -9.30
CA LEU A 2 -12.52 2.30 -9.71
C LEU A 2 -12.88 1.48 -10.96
N ILE A 3 -11.98 1.41 -11.94
CA ILE A 3 -12.19 0.65 -13.19
C ILE A 3 -11.56 -0.75 -13.07
N VAL A 4 -10.35 -0.86 -12.52
CA VAL A 4 -9.63 -2.12 -12.31
C VAL A 4 -9.64 -2.45 -10.82
N GLN A 5 -10.54 -3.33 -10.40
CA GLN A 5 -10.74 -3.79 -9.00
C GLN A 5 -9.68 -4.84 -8.59
N SER A 6 -8.42 -4.61 -8.92
CA SER A 6 -7.31 -5.49 -8.55
C SER A 6 -6.10 -4.67 -8.12
N SER A 7 -5.72 -4.78 -6.85
CA SER A 7 -4.50 -4.18 -6.31
C SER A 7 -3.27 -4.76 -6.99
N SER A 8 -3.20 -6.09 -7.15
CA SER A 8 -2.11 -6.76 -7.87
C SER A 8 -1.95 -6.25 -9.31
N ALA A 9 -3.04 -5.95 -10.02
CA ALA A 9 -2.97 -5.36 -11.35
C ALA A 9 -2.45 -3.92 -11.32
N THR A 10 -2.88 -3.12 -10.33
CA THR A 10 -2.43 -1.73 -10.17
C THR A 10 -0.93 -1.67 -9.83
N ILE A 11 -0.46 -2.54 -8.92
CA ILE A 11 0.96 -2.66 -8.59
C ILE A 11 1.76 -3.16 -9.81
N GLY A 12 1.25 -4.14 -10.56
CA GLY A 12 1.90 -4.62 -11.78
C GLY A 12 2.07 -3.53 -12.85
N ILE A 13 1.06 -2.68 -13.05
CA ILE A 13 1.16 -1.51 -13.93
C ILE A 13 2.23 -0.54 -13.41
N LEU A 14 2.25 -0.28 -12.10
CA LEU A 14 3.22 0.63 -11.51
C LEU A 14 4.66 0.13 -11.62
N GLN A 15 4.86 -1.19 -11.45
CA GLN A 15 6.14 -1.86 -11.68
C GLN A 15 6.62 -1.66 -13.11
N GLU A 16 5.76 -1.90 -14.09
CA GLU A 16 6.08 -1.74 -15.51
C GLU A 16 6.43 -0.29 -15.86
N LEU A 17 5.62 0.67 -15.40
CA LEU A 17 5.88 2.10 -15.63
C LEU A 17 7.21 2.54 -15.04
N PHE A 18 7.56 2.04 -13.85
CA PHE A 18 8.84 2.35 -13.21
C PHE A 18 10.02 1.65 -13.93
N GLY A 19 9.85 0.39 -14.35
CA GLY A 19 10.83 -0.36 -15.13
C GLY A 19 11.18 0.28 -16.47
N GLN A 20 10.18 0.87 -17.12
CA GLN A 20 10.37 1.64 -18.36
C GLN A 20 10.89 3.06 -18.14
N GLY A 21 11.03 3.51 -16.88
CA GLY A 21 11.40 4.89 -16.54
C GLY A 21 10.33 5.94 -16.87
N ALA A 22 9.09 5.52 -17.10
CA ALA A 22 7.96 6.41 -17.40
C ALA A 22 7.45 7.15 -16.15
N ILE A 23 7.74 6.63 -14.96
CA ILE A 23 7.50 7.27 -13.67
C ILE A 23 8.74 7.10 -12.80
N ASP A 24 9.04 8.10 -11.97
CA ASP A 24 10.10 7.98 -10.97
C ASP A 24 9.57 7.39 -9.66
N LEU A 25 10.48 7.06 -8.74
CA LEU A 25 10.10 6.47 -7.45
C LEU A 25 9.28 7.46 -6.60
N GLN A 26 9.58 8.75 -6.68
CA GLN A 26 8.89 9.77 -5.89
C GLN A 26 7.41 9.93 -6.28
N ALA A 27 7.09 9.74 -7.56
CA ALA A 27 5.73 9.72 -8.08
C ALA A 27 5.06 8.35 -7.93
N ALA A 28 5.82 7.24 -8.01
CA ALA A 28 5.27 5.91 -7.87
C ALA A 28 4.77 5.62 -6.44
N LEU A 29 5.50 6.06 -5.41
CA LEU A 29 5.16 5.77 -4.01
C LEU A 29 3.79 6.33 -3.56
N PRO A 30 3.41 7.58 -3.87
CA PRO A 30 2.06 8.08 -3.61
C PRO A 30 0.96 7.28 -4.31
N VAL A 31 1.19 6.82 -5.54
CA VAL A 31 0.23 5.96 -6.27
C VAL A 31 0.05 4.63 -5.53
N LEU A 32 1.15 4.02 -5.08
CA LEU A 32 1.15 2.80 -4.28
C LEU A 32 0.38 2.98 -2.96
N PHE A 33 0.56 4.10 -2.25
CA PHE A 33 -0.19 4.36 -1.02
C PHE A 33 -1.70 4.53 -1.27
N GLY A 34 -2.07 5.13 -2.40
CA GLY A 34 -3.45 5.22 -2.86
C GLY A 34 -4.06 3.86 -3.17
N ASP A 35 -3.28 2.93 -3.75
CA ASP A 35 -3.73 1.56 -4.02
C ASP A 35 -4.08 0.79 -2.74
N ASN A 36 -3.32 0.99 -1.66
CA ASN A 36 -3.61 0.38 -0.35
C ASN A 36 -4.94 0.87 0.24
N ILE A 37 -5.27 2.16 0.10
CA ILE A 37 -6.62 2.65 0.44
C ILE A 37 -7.66 2.01 -0.47
N GLY A 38 -7.40 1.98 -1.78
CA GLY A 38 -8.31 1.45 -2.79
C GLY A 38 -8.70 -0.01 -2.56
N THR A 39 -7.77 -0.84 -2.07
CA THR A 39 -8.00 -2.27 -1.78
C THR A 39 -9.12 -2.50 -0.75
N THR A 40 -9.39 -1.52 0.11
CA THR A 40 -10.39 -1.65 1.17
C THR A 40 -11.83 -1.63 0.63
N ILE A 41 -12.05 -1.13 -0.59
CA ILE A 41 -13.40 -1.02 -1.17
C ILE A 41 -14.08 -2.39 -1.34
N THR A 42 -13.32 -3.42 -1.67
CA THR A 42 -13.85 -4.78 -1.85
C THR A 42 -14.41 -5.30 -0.52
N ALA A 43 -13.72 -5.04 0.60
CA ALA A 43 -14.19 -5.42 1.92
C ALA A 43 -15.45 -4.63 2.34
N VAL A 44 -15.49 -3.33 2.01
CA VAL A 44 -16.67 -2.49 2.27
C VAL A 44 -17.89 -3.00 1.50
N LEU A 45 -17.75 -3.25 0.20
CA LEU A 45 -18.82 -3.77 -0.64
C LEU A 45 -19.29 -5.15 -0.16
N ALA A 46 -18.36 -6.03 0.19
CA ALA A 46 -18.68 -7.36 0.72
C ALA A 46 -19.43 -7.33 2.07
N ALA A 47 -19.29 -6.25 2.86
CA ALA A 47 -19.94 -6.13 4.16
C ALA A 47 -21.37 -5.57 4.11
N ILE A 48 -21.83 -5.04 2.97
CA ILE A 48 -23.18 -4.44 2.85
C ILE A 48 -24.26 -5.52 3.05
N GLY A 49 -25.24 -5.24 3.93
CA GLY A 49 -26.33 -6.17 4.22
C GLY A 49 -25.93 -7.40 5.05
N THR A 50 -24.66 -7.50 5.47
CA THR A 50 -24.14 -8.64 6.25
C THR A 50 -24.11 -8.35 7.77
N SER A 51 -23.51 -9.26 8.53
CA SER A 51 -23.40 -9.21 10.00
C SER A 51 -22.64 -7.98 10.52
N ILE A 52 -22.90 -7.61 11.79
CA ILE A 52 -22.16 -6.53 12.46
C ILE A 52 -20.66 -6.83 12.50
N ALA A 53 -20.28 -8.09 12.69
CA ALA A 53 -18.88 -8.50 12.70
C ALA A 53 -18.18 -8.23 11.36
N ALA A 54 -18.84 -8.57 10.23
CA ALA A 54 -18.30 -8.30 8.89
C ALA A 54 -18.14 -6.79 8.62
N ARG A 55 -19.12 -5.97 9.02
CA ARG A 55 -19.04 -4.51 8.92
C ARG A 55 -17.90 -3.93 9.76
N ARG A 56 -17.71 -4.43 10.98
CA ARG A 56 -16.59 -4.03 11.85
C ARG A 56 -15.24 -4.40 11.22
N ALA A 57 -15.11 -5.61 10.67
CA ALA A 57 -13.89 -6.04 9.99
C ALA A 57 -13.56 -5.14 8.78
N ALA A 58 -14.56 -4.81 7.95
CA ALA A 58 -14.39 -3.89 6.83
C ALA A 58 -13.96 -2.48 7.29
N LEU A 59 -14.58 -1.95 8.36
CA LEU A 59 -14.22 -0.66 8.92
C LEU A 59 -12.79 -0.64 9.49
N VAL A 60 -12.38 -1.69 10.20
CA VAL A 60 -11.00 -1.83 10.68
C VAL A 60 -10.03 -1.83 9.51
N HIS A 61 -10.34 -2.56 8.43
CA HIS A 61 -9.51 -2.60 7.23
C HIS A 61 -9.37 -1.22 6.55
N VAL A 62 -10.46 -0.45 6.48
CA VAL A 62 -10.46 0.94 5.97
C VAL A 62 -9.59 1.84 6.84
N ILE A 63 -9.84 1.85 8.15
CA ILE A 63 -9.14 2.71 9.12
C ILE A 63 -7.64 2.40 9.10
N PHE A 64 -7.28 1.12 9.10
CA PHE A 64 -5.90 0.67 9.08
C PHE A 64 -5.13 1.19 7.86
N ASN A 65 -5.72 1.13 6.67
CA ASN A 65 -5.06 1.63 5.46
C ASN A 65 -5.04 3.17 5.39
N ILE A 66 -6.10 3.85 5.84
CA ILE A 66 -6.11 5.32 5.87
C ILE A 66 -5.04 5.86 6.82
N ILE A 67 -4.96 5.33 8.04
CA ILE A 67 -3.94 5.74 9.02
C ILE A 67 -2.54 5.48 8.47
N GLY A 68 -2.31 4.28 7.93
CA GLY A 68 -1.03 3.92 7.33
C GLY A 68 -0.63 4.88 6.21
N THR A 69 -1.52 5.10 5.25
CA THR A 69 -1.25 6.01 4.13
C THR A 69 -0.98 7.44 4.60
N ILE A 70 -1.70 7.96 5.60
CA ILE A 70 -1.43 9.28 6.18
C ILE A 70 0.00 9.34 6.76
N ILE A 71 0.38 8.35 7.57
CA ILE A 71 1.70 8.27 8.18
C ILE A 71 2.80 8.25 7.11
N PHE A 72 2.70 7.35 6.13
CA PHE A 72 3.72 7.20 5.08
C PHE A 72 3.73 8.35 4.08
N THR A 73 2.63 9.06 3.90
CA THR A 73 2.61 10.30 3.10
C THR A 73 3.38 11.41 3.81
N ILE A 74 3.20 11.57 5.13
CA ILE A 74 4.01 12.51 5.93
C ILE A 74 5.50 12.10 5.90
N LEU A 75 5.77 10.80 5.94
CA LEU A 75 7.12 10.23 5.88
C LEU A 75 7.60 9.93 4.46
N LEU A 76 7.03 10.56 3.41
CA LEU A 76 7.33 10.20 2.03
C LEU A 76 8.82 10.30 1.70
N ILE A 77 9.48 11.38 2.13
CA ILE A 77 10.91 11.60 1.90
C ILE A 77 11.77 10.50 2.56
N PRO A 78 11.71 10.28 3.89
CA PRO A 78 12.52 9.23 4.52
C PRO A 78 12.14 7.82 4.04
N PHE A 79 10.87 7.57 3.70
CA PHE A 79 10.46 6.29 3.12
C PHE A 79 11.08 6.07 1.74
N THR A 80 11.10 7.11 0.88
CA THR A 80 11.75 7.03 -0.44
C THR A 80 13.24 6.71 -0.30
N SER A 81 13.93 7.37 0.63
CA SER A 81 15.35 7.09 0.91
C SER A 81 15.58 5.66 1.39
N LEU A 82 14.68 5.13 2.23
CA LEU A 82 14.73 3.73 2.68
C LEU A 82 14.59 2.74 1.51
N ILE A 83 13.64 3.00 0.60
CA ILE A 83 13.44 2.12 -0.57
C ILE A 83 14.63 2.18 -1.52
N GLN A 84 15.23 3.36 -1.74
CA GLN A 84 16.46 3.49 -2.53
C GLN A 84 17.64 2.76 -1.87
N TYR A 85 17.73 2.79 -0.54
CA TYR A 85 18.71 2.02 0.19
C TYR A 85 18.52 0.50 -0.02
N PHE A 86 17.29 -0.01 0.01
CA PHE A 86 17.03 -1.42 -0.32
C PHE A 86 17.36 -1.74 -1.78
N GLN A 87 16.99 -0.87 -2.71
CA GLN A 87 17.29 -1.04 -4.13
C GLN A 87 18.78 -1.24 -4.36
N THR A 88 19.60 -0.37 -3.78
CA THR A 88 21.07 -0.40 -3.94
C THR A 88 21.72 -1.54 -3.15
N SER A 89 21.32 -1.75 -1.90
CA SER A 89 21.95 -2.75 -1.02
C SER A 89 21.64 -4.19 -1.42
N LEU A 90 20.43 -4.43 -1.96
CA LEU A 90 20.00 -5.75 -2.41
C LEU A 90 20.12 -5.92 -3.93
N ASN A 91 20.62 -4.91 -4.64
CA ASN A 91 20.74 -4.88 -6.10
C ASN A 91 19.42 -5.26 -6.80
N LEU A 92 18.33 -4.62 -6.39
CA LEU A 92 16.99 -4.89 -6.91
C LEU A 92 16.85 -4.34 -8.34
N ASN A 93 16.16 -5.09 -9.19
CA ASN A 93 15.66 -4.51 -10.45
C ASN A 93 14.53 -3.48 -10.15
N PRO A 94 14.17 -2.63 -11.12
CA PRO A 94 13.15 -1.60 -10.91
C PRO A 94 11.82 -2.17 -10.43
N GLU A 95 11.33 -3.26 -11.03
CA GLU A 95 10.04 -3.86 -10.70
C GLU A 95 10.02 -4.40 -9.27
N MET A 96 11.11 -5.02 -8.82
CA MET A 96 11.28 -5.47 -7.44
C MET A 96 11.37 -4.29 -6.48
N THR A 97 11.88 -3.13 -6.89
CA THR A 97 11.94 -1.94 -6.02
C THR A 97 10.54 -1.50 -5.60
N ILE A 98 9.58 -1.48 -6.53
CA ILE A 98 8.17 -1.19 -6.22
C ILE A 98 7.55 -2.30 -5.36
N ALA A 99 7.86 -3.58 -5.63
CA ALA A 99 7.38 -4.69 -4.80
C ALA A 99 7.91 -4.59 -3.35
N PHE A 100 9.18 -4.26 -3.16
CA PHE A 100 9.78 -4.04 -1.85
C PHE A 100 9.18 -2.83 -1.16
N ALA A 101 8.88 -1.76 -1.88
CA ALA A 101 8.15 -0.62 -1.32
C ALA A 101 6.78 -1.04 -0.80
N HIS A 102 6.03 -1.83 -1.57
CA HIS A 102 4.71 -2.31 -1.18
C HIS A 102 4.75 -3.21 0.05
N GLY A 103 5.67 -4.17 0.07
CA GLY A 103 5.89 -5.05 1.22
C GLY A 103 6.33 -4.28 2.47
N THR A 104 7.28 -3.36 2.33
CA THR A 104 7.79 -2.53 3.44
C THR A 104 6.68 -1.68 4.03
N PHE A 105 5.86 -1.04 3.20
CA PHE A 105 4.70 -0.27 3.65
C PHE A 105 3.76 -1.16 4.47
N ASN A 106 3.32 -2.31 3.93
CA ASN A 106 2.32 -3.14 4.58
C ASN A 106 2.83 -3.74 5.89
N VAL A 107 4.04 -4.31 5.88
CA VAL A 107 4.65 -4.89 7.09
C VAL A 107 4.85 -3.84 8.17
N THR A 108 5.42 -2.69 7.81
CA THR A 108 5.67 -1.62 8.78
C THR A 108 4.38 -1.03 9.31
N ASN A 109 3.38 -0.83 8.44
CA ASN A 109 2.05 -0.36 8.87
C ASN A 109 1.39 -1.34 9.83
N THR A 110 1.49 -2.65 9.57
CA THR A 110 1.03 -3.69 10.49
C THR A 110 1.75 -3.59 11.82
N ILE A 111 3.09 -3.51 11.83
CA ILE A 111 3.86 -3.40 13.09
C ILE A 111 3.46 -2.16 13.89
N ILE A 112 3.31 -1.01 13.23
CA ILE A 112 2.92 0.25 13.88
C ILE A 112 1.54 0.13 14.53
N GLN A 113 0.58 -0.46 13.83
CA GLN A 113 -0.82 -0.48 14.28
C GLN A 113 -1.19 -1.73 15.10
N PHE A 114 -0.39 -2.79 15.06
CA PHE A 114 -0.64 -4.04 15.78
C PHE A 114 -0.92 -3.85 17.28
N PRO A 115 -0.19 -3.00 18.03
CA PRO A 115 -0.47 -2.78 19.46
C PRO A 115 -1.85 -2.18 19.77
N PHE A 116 -2.55 -1.60 18.79
CA PHE A 116 -3.88 -1.01 18.95
C PHE A 116 -5.01 -2.00 18.67
N ILE A 117 -4.68 -3.21 18.22
CA ILE A 117 -5.64 -4.30 18.09
C ILE A 117 -5.82 -4.87 19.51
N ALA A 118 -6.92 -4.50 20.15
CA ALA A 118 -7.26 -5.00 21.49
C ALA A 118 -7.25 -6.54 21.49
N VAL A 119 -6.49 -7.11 22.43
CA VAL A 119 -6.59 -8.53 22.82
C VAL A 119 -7.90 -8.75 23.56
#